data_AF-A0A2G1XWX0-F1
#
_entry.id   AF-A0A2G1XWX0-F1
#
_cell.length_a   1.000
_cell.length_b   1.000
_cell.length_c   1.000
_cell.angle_alpha   90.00
_cell.angle_beta   90.00
_cell.angle_gamma   90.00
#
_symmetry.space_group_name_H-M   'P 1'
#
loop_
_entity.id
_entity.type
_entity.pdbx_description
1 polymer ?
#
loop_
_entity_poly.entity_id
_entity_poly.type
_entity_poly.pdbx_seq_one_letter_code
_entity_poly.pdbx_strand_id
1 'polypeptide(L)'
;MKKLLSLLFITVFSLNAAGFWTLTGLTKANIYVKNDVSLLNPNTITSIKKKMSKTLVDLGIQTNIQDSPTLMIALEDLDNDGVHYVYARLALGEEVQTYRADKSVTFALTYSANDFIEVDKEELDSEVLESVNFLLSQFAEHFLDDKD
;
A
#
# COMPACT_ATOMS: atom_id res chain seq x y z
N MET A 1 20.57 -14.08 -33.61
CA MET A 1 19.77 -12.93 -33.13
C MET A 1 18.28 -13.22 -33.03
N LYS A 2 17.61 -13.79 -34.07
CA LYS A 2 16.17 -14.12 -34.01
C LYS A 2 15.77 -15.06 -32.85
N LYS A 3 16.63 -16.03 -32.49
CA LYS A 3 16.40 -16.96 -31.37
C LYS A 3 16.56 -16.33 -29.97
N LEU A 4 17.35 -15.25 -29.85
CA LEU A 4 17.51 -14.52 -28.59
C LEU A 4 16.30 -13.63 -28.31
N LEU A 5 15.72 -13.04 -29.37
CA LEU A 5 14.50 -12.23 -29.27
C LEU A 5 13.29 -13.07 -28.81
N SER A 6 13.17 -14.31 -29.27
CA SER A 6 12.11 -15.23 -28.84
C SER A 6 12.24 -15.66 -27.37
N LEU A 7 13.46 -15.71 -26.82
CA LEU A 7 13.68 -16.04 -25.41
C LEU A 7 13.21 -14.89 -24.49
N LEU A 8 13.41 -13.64 -24.93
CA LEU A 8 12.99 -12.44 -24.21
C LEU A 8 11.46 -12.35 -24.07
N PHE A 9 10.70 -12.89 -25.04
CA PHE A 9 9.24 -12.88 -24.98
C PHE A 9 8.68 -13.86 -23.94
N ILE A 10 9.38 -14.94 -23.59
CA ILE A 10 8.90 -15.92 -22.62
C ILE A 10 9.06 -15.40 -21.18
N THR A 11 10.05 -14.55 -20.93
CA THR A 11 10.29 -13.96 -19.60
C THR A 11 9.28 -12.87 -19.23
N VAL A 12 8.62 -12.22 -20.20
CA VAL A 12 7.63 -11.16 -19.92
C VAL A 12 6.28 -11.73 -19.47
N PHE A 13 5.90 -12.92 -19.93
CA PHE A 13 4.61 -13.55 -19.56
C PHE A 13 4.63 -14.28 -18.21
N SER A 14 5.80 -14.45 -17.60
CA SER A 14 5.97 -15.12 -16.29
C SER A 14 6.20 -14.15 -15.14
N LEU A 15 6.04 -12.84 -15.39
CA LEU A 15 6.25 -11.76 -14.42
C LEU A 15 4.97 -11.35 -13.68
N ASN A 16 3.94 -12.20 -13.68
CA ASN A 16 2.90 -12.12 -12.65
C ASN A 16 3.51 -12.67 -11.36
N ALA A 17 4.36 -11.87 -10.73
CA ALA A 17 4.67 -12.06 -9.32
C ALA A 17 3.35 -11.80 -8.57
N ALA A 18 2.54 -12.85 -8.41
CA ALA A 18 1.50 -12.87 -7.41
C ALA A 18 2.16 -12.39 -6.12
N GLY A 19 1.71 -11.26 -5.60
CA GLY A 19 2.27 -10.71 -4.37
C GLY A 19 2.30 -11.81 -3.31
N PHE A 20 3.24 -11.75 -2.37
CA PHE A 20 3.30 -12.67 -1.23
C PHE A 20 2.06 -12.59 -0.29
N TRP A 21 1.01 -11.90 -0.73
CA TRP A 21 -0.05 -11.27 0.02
C TRP A 21 -1.36 -11.55 -0.70
N THR A 22 -2.35 -12.10 0.01
CA THR A 22 -3.72 -12.24 -0.51
C THR A 22 -4.63 -11.27 0.22
N LEU A 23 -5.51 -10.61 -0.53
CA LEU A 23 -6.60 -9.78 -0.06
C LEU A 23 -7.96 -10.52 -0.14
N THR A 24 -7.96 -11.80 -0.53
CA THR A 24 -9.16 -12.64 -0.58
C THR A 24 -9.86 -12.66 0.77
N GLY A 25 -11.18 -12.43 0.75
CA GLY A 25 -12.01 -12.45 1.97
C GLY A 25 -11.97 -11.17 2.81
N LEU A 26 -11.21 -10.14 2.40
CA LEU A 26 -11.21 -8.85 3.06
C LEU A 26 -12.57 -8.14 2.86
N THR A 27 -13.37 -8.10 3.91
CA THR A 27 -14.72 -7.50 3.91
C THR A 27 -14.82 -6.21 4.72
N LYS A 28 -13.88 -5.98 5.63
CA LYS A 28 -13.80 -4.81 6.50
C LYS A 28 -12.34 -4.40 6.71
N ALA A 29 -12.08 -3.10 6.73
CA ALA A 29 -10.78 -2.53 7.09
C ALA A 29 -10.95 -1.11 7.62
N ASN A 30 -10.21 -0.78 8.68
CA ASN A 30 -10.10 0.59 9.17
C ASN A 30 -8.89 1.29 8.54
N ILE A 31 -8.90 2.62 8.52
CA ILE A 31 -7.80 3.40 7.95
C ILE A 31 -6.94 3.99 9.05
N TYR A 32 -5.63 4.02 8.83
CA TYR A 32 -4.70 4.75 9.68
C TYR A 32 -3.65 5.47 8.83
N VAL A 33 -3.27 6.68 9.27
CA VAL A 33 -2.22 7.48 8.61
C VAL A 33 -1.17 7.78 9.65
N LYS A 34 0.02 7.20 9.50
CA LYS A 34 1.23 7.52 10.26
C LYS A 34 2.02 8.55 9.46
N ASN A 35 2.15 9.76 9.98
CA ASN A 35 2.89 10.84 9.32
C ASN A 35 4.10 11.24 10.15
N ASP A 36 5.28 10.91 9.68
CA ASP A 36 6.56 11.37 10.24
C ASP A 36 7.20 12.47 9.35
N VAL A 37 6.51 12.92 8.29
CA VAL A 37 6.95 14.05 7.44
C VAL A 37 6.47 15.37 8.03
N SER A 38 7.41 16.11 8.60
CA SER A 38 7.12 17.31 9.42
C SER A 38 6.53 18.48 8.63
N LEU A 39 6.89 18.62 7.35
CA LEU A 39 6.51 19.75 6.50
C LEU A 39 5.16 19.54 5.78
N LEU A 40 4.56 18.36 5.89
CA LEU A 40 3.34 18.03 5.17
C LEU A 40 2.12 18.77 5.75
N ASN A 41 1.28 19.34 4.87
CA ASN A 41 0.12 20.10 5.30
C ASN A 41 -0.92 19.18 6.00
N PRO A 42 -1.54 19.60 7.12
CA PRO A 42 -2.63 18.85 7.75
C PRO A 42 -3.83 18.56 6.82
N ASN A 43 -4.08 19.43 5.84
CA ASN A 43 -5.11 19.21 4.81
C ASN A 43 -4.76 18.04 3.88
N THR A 44 -3.48 17.80 3.65
CA THR A 44 -2.97 16.67 2.87
C THR A 44 -3.25 15.36 3.60
N ILE A 45 -2.98 15.30 4.91
CA ILE A 45 -3.34 14.15 5.75
C ILE A 45 -4.85 13.87 5.72
N THR A 46 -5.66 14.91 5.79
CA THR A 46 -7.12 14.80 5.68
C THR A 46 -7.54 14.26 4.31
N SER A 47 -6.88 14.72 3.25
CA SER A 47 -7.13 14.27 1.87
C SER A 47 -6.72 12.80 1.67
N ILE A 48 -5.59 12.37 2.23
CA ILE A 48 -5.14 10.98 2.27
C ILE A 48 -6.20 10.09 2.94
N LYS A 49 -6.65 10.44 4.15
CA LYS A 49 -7.70 9.69 4.85
C LYS A 49 -8.98 9.57 4.01
N LYS A 50 -9.40 10.66 3.38
CA LYS A 50 -10.57 10.68 2.51
C LYS A 50 -10.40 9.77 1.30
N LYS A 51 -9.23 9.78 0.66
CA LYS A 51 -8.89 8.90 -0.48
C LYS A 51 -8.90 7.43 -0.06
N MET A 52 -8.22 7.07 1.02
CA MET A 52 -8.22 5.70 1.55
C MET A 52 -9.64 5.20 1.86
N SER A 53 -10.43 6.02 2.57
CA SER A 53 -11.83 5.69 2.89
C SER A 53 -12.66 5.48 1.62
N LYS A 54 -12.53 6.39 0.65
CA LYS A 54 -13.21 6.28 -0.64
C LYS A 54 -12.81 4.99 -1.38
N THR A 55 -11.53 4.68 -1.46
CA THR A 55 -11.05 3.45 -2.12
C THR A 55 -11.66 2.20 -1.48
N LEU A 56 -11.64 2.09 -0.14
CA LEU A 56 -12.25 0.95 0.55
C LEU A 56 -13.75 0.84 0.27
N VAL A 57 -14.48 1.96 0.35
CA VAL A 57 -15.93 1.99 0.08
C VAL A 57 -16.25 1.62 -1.37
N ASP A 58 -15.49 2.15 -2.34
CA ASP A 58 -15.69 1.86 -3.77
C ASP A 58 -15.44 0.36 -4.07
N LEU A 59 -14.55 -0.29 -3.31
CA LEU A 59 -14.28 -1.73 -3.40
C LEU A 59 -15.28 -2.61 -2.63
N GLY A 60 -16.23 -1.99 -1.90
CA GLY A 60 -17.23 -2.70 -1.08
C GLY A 60 -16.70 -3.15 0.29
N ILE A 61 -15.55 -2.63 0.73
CA ILE A 61 -14.95 -2.93 2.03
C ILE A 61 -15.51 -1.97 3.08
N GLN A 62 -16.05 -2.53 4.17
CA GLN A 62 -16.64 -1.73 5.25
C GLN A 62 -15.56 -1.05 6.10
N THR A 63 -15.83 0.19 6.53
CA THR A 63 -14.90 0.98 7.37
C THR A 63 -15.54 1.33 8.71
N ASN A 64 -14.71 1.64 9.70
CA ASN A 64 -15.11 1.99 11.08
C ASN A 64 -15.84 0.84 11.82
N ILE A 65 -15.44 -0.40 11.55
CA ILE A 65 -15.98 -1.59 12.21
C ILE A 65 -14.98 -2.06 13.28
N GLN A 66 -15.50 -2.46 14.44
CA GLN A 66 -14.69 -3.03 15.50
C GLN A 66 -14.00 -4.33 15.04
N ASP A 67 -12.81 -4.61 15.59
CA ASP A 67 -12.02 -5.81 15.32
C ASP A 67 -11.77 -6.02 13.81
N SER A 68 -11.43 -4.94 13.11
CA SER A 68 -11.11 -4.97 11.68
C SER A 68 -9.60 -4.87 11.45
N PRO A 69 -9.08 -5.50 10.38
CA PRO A 69 -7.78 -5.18 9.81
C PRO A 69 -7.59 -3.66 9.65
N THR A 70 -6.35 -3.19 9.72
CA THR A 70 -6.03 -1.77 9.52
C THR A 70 -5.24 -1.61 8.24
N LEU A 71 -5.80 -0.91 7.26
CA LEU A 71 -5.07 -0.39 6.12
C LEU A 71 -4.37 0.90 6.55
N MET A 72 -3.06 0.84 6.67
CA MET A 72 -2.21 1.95 7.08
C MET A 72 -1.43 2.50 5.91
N ILE A 73 -1.35 3.82 5.80
CA ILE A 73 -0.28 4.50 5.07
C ILE A 73 0.70 5.10 6.08
N ALA A 74 1.98 4.76 5.93
CA ALA A 74 3.07 5.37 6.68
C ALA A 74 3.88 6.25 5.73
N LEU A 75 4.12 7.50 6.14
CA LEU A 75 4.95 8.47 5.44
C LEU A 75 6.17 8.77 6.32
N GLU A 76 7.36 8.51 5.79
CA GLU A 76 8.63 8.68 6.50
C GLU A 76 9.52 9.66 5.73
N ASP A 77 10.04 10.66 6.42
CA ASP A 77 10.98 11.64 5.89
C ASP A 77 12.39 11.05 5.97
N LEU A 78 13.10 11.05 4.85
CA LEU A 78 14.46 10.56 4.71
C LEU A 78 15.29 11.71 4.13
N ASP A 79 16.04 12.39 5.00
CA ASP A 79 17.00 13.41 4.60
C ASP A 79 18.35 12.76 4.32
N ASN A 80 18.87 12.97 3.11
CA ASN A 80 20.22 12.57 2.74
C ASN A 80 20.91 13.69 1.98
N ASP A 81 21.97 14.25 2.58
CA ASP A 81 22.79 15.31 1.99
C ASP A 81 22.00 16.53 1.46
N GLY A 82 20.87 16.87 2.11
CA GLY A 82 20.02 18.02 1.76
C GLY A 82 19.00 17.74 0.65
N VAL A 83 18.90 16.50 0.18
CA VAL A 83 17.81 16.03 -0.69
C VAL A 83 16.73 15.41 0.17
N HIS A 84 15.49 15.88 0.00
CA HIS A 84 14.32 15.39 0.74
C HIS A 84 13.69 14.21 0.01
N TYR A 85 13.71 13.05 0.66
CA TYR A 85 13.01 11.87 0.20
C TYR A 85 11.84 11.56 1.11
N VAL A 86 10.70 11.18 0.52
CA VAL A 86 9.57 10.64 1.25
C VAL A 86 9.40 9.18 0.89
N TYR A 87 9.47 8.32 1.91
CA TYR A 87 9.12 6.92 1.78
C TYR A 87 7.66 6.71 2.20
N ALA A 88 6.82 6.36 1.23
CA ALA A 88 5.41 6.06 1.44
C ALA A 88 5.20 4.54 1.44
N ARG A 89 4.58 4.00 2.49
CA ARG A 89 4.25 2.57 2.58
C ARG A 89 2.78 2.39 2.89
N LEU A 90 2.07 1.70 2.00
CA LEU A 90 0.70 1.23 2.21
C LEU A 90 0.76 -0.22 2.66
N ALA A 91 0.19 -0.54 3.82
CA ALA A 91 0.19 -1.89 4.37
C ALA A 91 -1.14 -2.25 5.04
N LEU A 92 -1.56 -3.51 4.92
CA LEU A 92 -2.68 -4.04 5.69
C LEU A 92 -2.13 -4.85 6.86
N GLY A 93 -2.52 -4.48 8.08
CA GLY A 93 -2.13 -5.18 9.30
C GLY A 93 -3.33 -5.85 9.95
N GLU A 94 -3.19 -7.11 10.35
CA GLU A 94 -4.24 -7.89 11.00
C GLU A 94 -3.68 -8.99 11.91
N GLU A 95 -4.54 -9.55 12.76
CA GLU A 95 -4.21 -10.74 13.54
C GLU A 95 -4.39 -11.99 12.67
N VAL A 96 -3.34 -12.81 12.59
CA VAL A 96 -3.33 -14.06 11.82
C VAL A 96 -2.98 -15.23 12.72
N GLN A 97 -3.51 -16.41 12.39
CA GLN A 97 -3.14 -17.66 13.03
C GLN A 97 -2.02 -18.33 12.25
N THR A 98 -0.92 -18.70 12.93
CA THR A 98 0.19 -19.40 12.27
C THR A 98 -0.10 -20.87 12.04
N TYR A 99 0.63 -21.48 11.11
CA TYR A 99 0.60 -22.93 10.84
C TYR A 99 1.51 -23.76 11.78
N ARG A 100 2.08 -23.14 12.81
CA ARG A 100 2.93 -23.85 13.79
C ARG A 100 2.08 -24.82 14.62
N ALA A 101 2.74 -25.79 15.26
CA ALA A 101 2.05 -26.83 16.04
C ALA A 101 1.12 -26.25 17.13
N ASP A 102 1.47 -25.09 17.68
CA ASP A 102 0.71 -24.39 18.71
C ASP A 102 -0.40 -23.47 18.16
N LYS A 103 -0.47 -23.27 16.84
CA LYS A 103 -1.40 -22.35 16.17
C LYS A 103 -1.39 -20.94 16.79
N SER A 104 -0.21 -20.46 17.18
CA SER A 104 -0.05 -19.14 17.79
C SER A 104 -0.70 -18.04 16.95
N VAL A 105 -1.41 -17.13 17.60
CA VAL A 105 -1.97 -15.91 17.01
C VAL A 105 -0.94 -14.80 17.10
N THR A 106 -0.69 -14.12 15.99
CA THR A 106 0.28 -13.02 15.89
C THR A 106 -0.28 -11.90 15.03
N PHE A 107 0.18 -10.69 15.25
CA PHE A 107 -0.03 -9.63 14.28
C PHE A 107 0.89 -9.85 13.06
N ALA A 108 0.37 -9.62 11.87
CA ALA A 108 1.12 -9.68 10.62
C ALA A 108 0.70 -8.53 9.68
N LEU A 109 1.64 -8.13 8.83
CA LEU A 109 1.32 -7.36 7.63
C LEU A 109 0.95 -8.37 6.54
N THR A 110 -0.28 -8.33 6.07
CA THR A 110 -0.85 -9.25 5.08
C THR A 110 -0.96 -8.63 3.69
N TYR A 111 -0.63 -7.34 3.57
CA TYR A 111 -0.37 -6.64 2.32
C TYR A 111 0.69 -5.57 2.55
N SER A 112 1.54 -5.33 1.56
CA SER A 112 2.47 -4.20 1.56
C SER A 112 2.79 -3.76 0.14
N ALA A 113 2.68 -2.46 -0.10
CA ALA A 113 3.22 -1.75 -1.25
C ALA A 113 3.97 -0.51 -0.75
N ASN A 114 4.95 -0.06 -1.52
CA ASN A 114 5.69 1.14 -1.16
C ASN A 114 6.14 1.90 -2.40
N ASP A 115 6.43 3.17 -2.15
CA ASP A 115 6.93 4.10 -3.14
C ASP A 115 7.94 5.03 -2.47
N PHE A 116 8.89 5.52 -3.26
CA PHE A 116 10.01 6.33 -2.79
C PHE A 116 10.13 7.54 -3.70
N ILE A 117 9.90 8.72 -3.12
CA ILE A 117 9.74 9.96 -3.88
C ILE A 117 10.88 10.91 -3.50
N GLU A 118 11.60 11.40 -4.50
CA GLU A 118 12.47 12.57 -4.37
C GLU A 118 11.63 13.81 -4.62
N VAL A 119 11.59 14.76 -3.68
CA VAL A 119 10.63 15.85 -3.78
C VAL A 119 11.17 17.17 -3.25
N ASP A 120 10.93 18.23 -4.02
CA ASP A 120 11.16 19.60 -3.59
C ASP A 120 10.07 20.05 -2.61
N LYS A 121 10.45 20.90 -1.66
CA LYS A 121 9.54 21.38 -0.60
C LYS A 121 8.25 22.03 -1.12
N GLU A 122 8.31 22.67 -2.28
CA GLU A 122 7.16 23.35 -2.89
C GLU A 122 6.12 22.39 -3.47
N GLU A 123 6.54 21.17 -3.83
CA GLU A 123 5.72 20.12 -4.47
C GLU A 123 5.39 18.95 -3.53
N LEU A 124 5.92 18.99 -2.30
CA LEU A 124 5.78 17.94 -1.28
C LEU A 124 4.35 17.41 -1.13
N ASP A 125 3.37 18.30 -0.96
CA ASP A 125 1.98 17.90 -0.73
C ASP A 125 1.36 17.20 -1.96
N SER A 126 1.65 17.67 -3.18
CA SER A 126 1.12 17.09 -4.41
C SER A 126 1.74 15.74 -4.71
N GLU A 127 3.06 15.62 -4.58
CA GLU A 127 3.81 14.39 -4.85
C GLU A 127 3.43 13.28 -3.87
N VAL A 128 3.31 13.60 -2.59
CA VAL A 128 2.82 12.63 -1.58
C VAL A 128 1.40 12.16 -1.92
N LEU A 129 0.52 13.05 -2.39
CA LEU A 129 -0.84 12.66 -2.79
C LEU A 129 -0.85 11.80 -4.06
N GLU A 130 0.06 12.04 -5.00
CA GLU A 130 0.21 11.22 -6.20
C GLU A 130 0.67 9.82 -5.85
N SER A 131 1.73 9.70 -5.05
CA SER A 131 2.23 8.43 -4.54
C SER A 131 1.17 7.63 -3.77
N VAL A 132 0.42 8.30 -2.88
CA VAL A 132 -0.70 7.64 -2.19
C VAL A 132 -1.78 7.16 -3.17
N ASN A 133 -2.07 7.89 -4.24
CA ASN A 133 -3.03 7.43 -5.25
C ASN A 133 -2.50 6.21 -6.00
N PHE A 134 -1.23 6.22 -6.36
CA PHE A 134 -0.56 5.09 -6.99
C PHE A 134 -0.65 3.84 -6.11
N LEU A 135 -0.26 3.92 -4.84
CA LEU A 135 -0.34 2.81 -3.89
C LEU A 135 -1.77 2.30 -3.70
N LEU A 136 -2.76 3.21 -3.61
CA LEU A 136 -4.17 2.83 -3.50
C LEU A 136 -4.70 2.17 -4.77
N SER A 137 -4.24 2.57 -5.96
CA SER A 137 -4.59 1.89 -7.21
C SER A 137 -4.03 0.48 -7.27
N GLN A 138 -2.79 0.26 -6.83
CA GLN A 138 -2.20 -1.08 -6.75
C GLN A 138 -2.97 -1.97 -5.76
N PHE A 139 -3.35 -1.43 -4.60
CA PHE A 139 -4.20 -2.15 -3.65
C PHE A 139 -5.55 -2.54 -4.27
N ALA A 140 -6.20 -1.61 -4.98
CA ALA A 140 -7.48 -1.87 -5.63
C ALA A 140 -7.37 -2.93 -6.74
N GLU A 141 -6.33 -2.86 -7.58
CA GLU A 141 -6.06 -3.85 -8.62
C GLU A 141 -5.84 -5.24 -8.02
N HIS A 142 -4.94 -5.36 -7.03
CA HIS A 142 -4.70 -6.64 -6.36
C HIS A 142 -5.96 -7.20 -5.68
N PHE A 143 -6.80 -6.34 -5.09
CA PHE A 143 -8.04 -6.78 -4.46
C PHE A 143 -9.08 -7.29 -5.45
N LEU A 144 -9.10 -6.73 -6.67
CA LEU A 144 -9.98 -7.19 -7.74
C LEU A 144 -9.46 -8.49 -8.36
N ASP A 145 -8.14 -8.59 -8.59
CA ASP A 145 -7.50 -9.80 -9.10
C ASP A 145 -7.72 -11.00 -8.16
N ASP A 146 -7.69 -10.79 -6.84
CA ASP A 146 -7.92 -11.83 -5.83
C ASP A 146 -9.41 -12.27 -5.69
N LYS A 147 -10.33 -11.59 -6.37
CA LYS A 147 -11.75 -11.98 -6.45
C LYS A 147 -12.06 -12.90 -7.63
N ASP A 148 -11.23 -12.87 -8.67
CA ASP A 148 -11.38 -13.68 -9.89
C ASP A 148 -10.78 -15.09 -9.72
#